data_AF-A0A821IZE9-F1
#
_entry.id   AF-A0A821IZE9-F1
#
_cell.length_a   1.000
_cell.length_b   1.000
_cell.length_c   1.000
_cell.angle_alpha   90.00
_cell.angle_beta   90.00
_cell.angle_gamma   90.00
#
_symmetry.space_group_name_H-M   'P 1'
#
loop_
_entity.id
_entity.type
_entity.pdbx_description
1 polymer ?
#
loop_
_entity_poly.entity_id
_entity_poly.type
_entity_poly.pdbx_seq_one_letter_code
_entity_poly.pdbx_strand_id
1 'polypeptide(L)' 'MNFQVILFGVFILLLTKLQFYEALTCNGINVAGNACCGSQGYYTSSNACCNGLIVVGNACCGSKGYSTSSYTWCNGVV' A
#
# COMPACT_ATOMS: atom_id res chain seq x y z
N MET A 1 -28.59 -21.89 25.06
CA MET A 1 -27.77 -20.69 24.73
C MET A 1 -28.15 -20.27 23.32
N ASN A 2 -28.73 -19.09 23.20
CA ASN A 2 -29.62 -18.69 22.10
C ASN A 2 -28.87 -18.50 20.77
N PHE A 3 -29.27 -19.26 19.73
CA PHE A 3 -28.77 -19.16 18.35
C PHE A 3 -28.77 -17.71 17.81
N GLN A 4 -29.75 -16.90 18.22
CA GLN A 4 -29.82 -15.47 17.91
C GLN A 4 -28.55 -14.72 18.37
N VAL A 5 -28.02 -14.99 19.57
CA VAL A 5 -26.84 -14.28 20.10
C VAL A 5 -25.58 -14.55 19.26
N ILE A 6 -25.43 -15.78 18.76
CA ILE A 6 -24.32 -16.19 17.89
C ILE A 6 -24.43 -15.47 16.54
N LEU A 7 -25.62 -15.45 15.95
CA LEU A 7 -25.87 -14.81 14.65
C LEU A 7 -25.61 -13.30 14.70
N PHE A 8 -26.05 -12.62 15.75
CA PHE A 8 -25.75 -11.19 15.97
C PHE A 8 -24.25 -10.93 16.14
N GLY A 9 -23.53 -11.78 16.89
CA GLY A 9 -22.08 -11.64 17.08
C GLY A 9 -21.28 -11.80 15.78
N VAL A 10 -21.61 -12.80 14.96
CA VAL A 10 -20.98 -13.02 13.65
C VAL A 10 -21.27 -11.87 12.69
N PHE A 11 -22.50 -11.36 12.67
CA PHE A 11 -22.88 -10.21 11.86
C PHE A 11 -22.12 -8.93 12.24
N ILE A 12 -21.97 -8.65 13.54
CA ILE A 12 -21.17 -7.52 14.02
C ILE A 12 -19.68 -7.66 13.65
N LEU A 13 -19.12 -8.86 13.71
CA LEU A 13 -17.74 -9.14 13.26
C LEU A 13 -17.55 -8.92 11.75
N LEU A 14 -18.52 -9.31 10.93
CA LEU A 14 -18.50 -9.05 9.48
C LEU A 14 -18.65 -7.55 9.18
N LEU A 15 -19.55 -6.86 9.87
CA LEU A 15 -19.75 -5.43 9.71
C LEU A 15 -18.53 -4.63 10.14
N THR A 16 -17.90 -4.96 11.26
CA THR A 16 -16.64 -4.31 11.68
C THR A 16 -15.57 -4.50 10.61
N LYS A 17 -15.37 -5.72 10.07
CA LYS A 17 -14.43 -5.97 8.96
C LYS A 17 -14.73 -5.15 7.70
N LEU A 18 -16.01 -4.89 7.40
CA LEU A 18 -16.43 -4.04 6.28
C LEU A 18 -16.12 -2.55 6.51
N GLN A 19 -16.17 -2.06 7.75
CA GLN A 19 -15.82 -0.67 8.09
C GLN A 19 -14.29 -0.45 8.24
N PHE A 20 -13.53 -1.53 8.49
CA PHE A 20 -12.06 -1.54 8.53
C PHE A 20 -11.44 -1.85 7.16
N TYR A 21 -12.19 -1.77 6.06
CA TYR A 21 -11.58 -1.69 4.72
C TYR A 21 -10.91 -0.32 4.61
N GLU A 22 -9.69 -0.23 5.14
CA GLU A 22 -8.87 0.98 5.15
C GLU A 22 -8.57 1.38 3.69
N ALA A 23 -9.41 2.26 3.15
CA ALA A 23 -9.12 2.90 1.89
C ALA A 23 -7.91 3.82 2.12
N LEU A 24 -6.80 3.54 1.43
CA LEU A 24 -5.66 4.45 1.41
C LEU A 24 -6.13 5.78 0.83
N THR A 25 -5.97 6.85 1.61
CA THR A 25 -6.28 8.21 1.17
C THR A 25 -5.00 9.00 1.01
N CYS A 26 -4.73 9.48 -0.19
CA CYS A 26 -3.64 10.41 -0.46
C CYS A 26 -4.24 11.78 -0.69
N ASN A 27 -3.85 12.77 0.11
CA ASN A 27 -4.30 14.16 -0.06
C ASN A 27 -5.84 14.31 -0.07
N GLY A 28 -6.54 13.49 0.73
CA GLY A 28 -7.99 13.47 0.82
C GLY A 28 -8.73 12.70 -0.30
N ILE A 29 -8.01 12.04 -1.21
CA ILE A 29 -8.58 11.23 -2.29
C ILE A 29 -8.32 9.76 -2.05
N ASN A 30 -9.34 8.92 -2.21
CA ASN A 30 -9.18 7.46 -2.19
C ASN A 30 -8.37 7.00 -3.40
N VAL A 31 -7.30 6.25 -3.14
CA VAL A 31 -6.40 5.76 -4.18
C VAL A 31 -6.20 4.25 -4.06
N ALA A 32 -5.86 3.60 -5.18
CA ALA A 32 -5.45 2.20 -5.17
C ALA A 32 -3.98 2.10 -4.73
N GLY A 33 -3.71 1.31 -3.70
CA GLY A 33 -2.35 1.11 -3.19
C GLY A 33 -2.31 0.86 -1.70
N ASN A 34 -1.10 0.76 -1.17
CA ASN A 34 -0.82 0.72 0.26
C ASN A 34 0.08 1.89 0.73
N ALA A 35 0.60 2.71 -0.18
CA ALA A 35 1.38 3.91 0.12
C ALA A 35 1.09 5.05 -0.85
N CYS A 36 1.37 6.29 -0.41
CA CYS A 36 1.15 7.51 -1.16
C CYS A 36 2.45 8.09 -1.69
N CYS A 37 2.44 8.50 -2.96
CA CYS A 37 3.48 9.34 -3.57
C CYS A 37 2.83 10.64 -4.04
N GLY A 38 2.89 11.67 -3.20
CA GLY A 38 2.11 12.89 -3.40
C GLY A 38 0.61 12.60 -3.35
N SER A 39 -0.10 12.83 -4.47
CA SER A 39 -1.55 12.60 -4.60
C SER A 39 -1.90 11.25 -5.25
N GLN A 40 -0.92 10.40 -5.55
CA GLN A 40 -1.13 9.11 -6.20
C GLN A 40 -0.83 7.95 -5.24
N GLY A 41 -1.69 6.95 -5.22
CA GLY A 41 -1.45 5.68 -4.52
C GLY A 41 -0.56 4.75 -5.34
N TYR A 42 0.26 3.97 -4.66
CA TYR A 42 1.05 2.90 -5.25
C TYR A 42 1.17 1.70 -4.32
N TYR A 43 1.55 0.56 -4.89
CA TYR A 43 1.84 -0.66 -4.15
C TYR A 43 3.36 -0.75 -3.90
N THR A 44 3.77 -0.75 -2.62
CA THR A 44 5.18 -0.88 -2.23
C THR A 44 5.81 -2.22 -2.63
N SER A 45 5.00 -3.21 -3.02
CA SER A 45 5.48 -4.50 -3.50
C SER A 45 6.16 -4.43 -4.87
N SER A 46 5.72 -3.50 -5.73
CA SER A 46 6.19 -3.37 -7.12
C SER A 46 6.74 -1.98 -7.45
N ASN A 47 6.44 -0.98 -6.63
CA ASN A 47 6.73 0.41 -6.92
C ASN A 47 7.28 1.15 -5.69
N ALA A 48 8.04 2.21 -5.95
CA ALA A 48 8.61 3.09 -4.94
C ALA A 48 8.36 4.55 -5.33
N CYS A 49 8.32 5.44 -4.34
CA CYS A 49 8.21 6.88 -4.55
C CYS A 49 9.58 7.53 -4.47
N CYS A 50 10.10 8.03 -5.59
CA CYS A 50 11.41 8.68 -5.67
C CYS A 50 11.25 10.10 -6.18
N ASN A 51 11.66 11.12 -5.41
CA ASN A 51 11.50 12.53 -5.75
C ASN A 51 10.06 12.92 -6.18
N GLY A 52 9.04 12.30 -5.57
CA GLY A 52 7.64 12.55 -5.90
C GLY A 52 7.13 11.88 -7.17
N LEU A 53 7.93 11.01 -7.80
CA LEU A 53 7.52 10.16 -8.92
C LEU A 53 7.44 8.70 -8.49
N ILE A 54 6.36 8.03 -8.91
CA ILE A 54 6.23 6.59 -8.75
C ILE A 54 7.08 5.91 -9.81
N VAL A 55 8.02 5.10 -9.37
CA VAL A 55 8.92 4.33 -10.22
C VAL A 55 8.75 2.84 -9.96
N VAL A 56 9.03 2.01 -10.96
CA VAL A 56 9.02 0.55 -10.83
C VAL A 56 10.25 0.11 -10.04
N GLY A 57 10.06 -0.69 -9.01
CA GLY A 57 11.10 -1.11 -8.07
C GLY A 57 10.72 -0.86 -6.62
N ASN A 58 11.43 -1.49 -5.68
CA ASN A 58 11.20 -1.34 -4.24
C ASN A 58 12.09 -0.26 -3.60
N ALA A 59 13.09 0.23 -4.33
CA ALA A 59 14.06 1.20 -3.82
C ALA A 59 14.33 2.32 -4.82
N CYS A 60 14.82 3.44 -4.28
CA CYS A 60 15.17 4.64 -5.03
C CYS A 60 16.68 4.79 -5.14
N CYS A 61 17.16 4.98 -6.36
CA CYS A 61 18.49 5.49 -6.64
C CYS A 61 18.40 6.85 -7.33
N GLY A 62 18.54 7.93 -6.56
CA GLY A 62 18.26 9.28 -7.07
C GLY A 62 16.83 9.38 -7.59
N SER A 63 16.67 9.62 -8.90
CA SER A 63 15.36 9.72 -9.57
C SER A 63 14.91 8.43 -10.28
N LYS A 64 15.62 7.31 -10.10
CA LYS A 64 15.30 6.01 -10.73
C LYS A 64 14.91 4.98 -9.70
N GLY A 65 13.88 4.19 -10.01
CA GLY A 65 13.47 3.03 -9.21
C GLY A 65 14.29 1.80 -9.57
N TYR A 66 14.61 0.99 -8.58
CA TYR A 66 15.21 -0.32 -8.80
C TYR A 66 14.64 -1.36 -7.83
N SER A 67 14.63 -2.61 -8.26
CA SER A 67 14.28 -3.75 -7.42
C SER A 67 15.53 -4.24 -6.72
N THR A 68 15.53 -4.22 -5.39
CA THR A 68 16.62 -4.80 -4.56
C THR A 68 16.83 -6.28 -4.82
N SER A 69 15.81 -6.98 -5.30
CA SER A 69 15.82 -8.39 -5.67
C SER A 69 16.45 -8.68 -7.04
N SER A 70 16.54 -7.69 -7.92
CA SER A 70 17.05 -7.91 -9.28
C SER A 70 18.47 -7.42 -9.46
N TYR A 71 18.83 -6.20 -9.02
CA TYR A 71 20.20 -5.68 -9.13
C TYR A 71 20.42 -4.53 -8.13
N THR A 72 21.43 -4.61 -7.27
CA THR A 72 21.91 -3.54 -6.38
C THR A 72 22.66 -2.47 -7.17
N TRP A 73 21.96 -1.67 -7.96
CA TRP A 73 22.62 -0.59 -8.70
C TRP A 73 22.11 0.76 -8.25
N CYS A 74 22.85 1.32 -7.30
CA CYS A 74 22.88 2.76 -7.10
C CYS A 74 24.33 3.23 -7.00
N ASN A 75 24.79 3.95 -8.04
CA ASN A 75 26.12 4.57 -8.17
C ASN A 75 27.34 3.69 -8.49
N GLY A 76 27.23 2.52 -9.11
CA GLY A 76 28.36 1.89 -9.84
C GLY A 76 29.74 1.87 -9.15
N VAL A 77 29.82 1.69 -7.83
CA VAL A 77 31.11 1.51 -7.13
C VAL A 77 31.42 0.03 -7.06
N VAL A 78 32.33 -0.40 -7.94
CA VAL A 78 33.39 -1.37 -7.61
C VAL A 78 34.56 -0.63 -7.02
#